data_AF-A0A952IN94-F1
#
_entry.id   AF-A0A952IN94-F1
#
_cell.length_a   1.000
_cell.length_b   1.000
_cell.length_c   1.000
_cell.angle_alpha   90.00
_cell.angle_beta   90.00
_cell.angle_gamma   90.00
#
_symmetry.space_group_name_H-M   'P 1'
#
loop_
_entity.id
_entity.type
_entity.pdbx_description
1 polymer ?
#
loop_
_entity_poly.entity_id
_entity_poly.type
_entity_poly.pdbx_seq_one_letter_code
_entity_poly.pdbx_strand_id
1 'polypeptide(L)'
;MSQTDNEQQLRIWKDLAISKQVLMNEAASALKLKDDFTADELREALSVAIKRSDDADENMEKTRQRATDEISAMQAEVKKVEKACAEAESERDTAIADKEAAEHALSVGRKDNADALKKAKRAVEDKQKELKAINSALADTPENILKKLRTLKKQKLDEANTRKQAEDANRKLKKENKEQKEELETLGELKEQAAKLLASYRELRSWADEIEAQSEDIDAAPKADAKLLSSIESSTEAADEAEQPREAATA
;
A
#
# COMPACT_ATOMS: atom_id res chain seq x y z
N MET A 1 114.99 64.91 -51.24
CA MET A 1 114.63 63.98 -50.15
C MET A 1 115.85 63.81 -49.26
N SER A 2 115.70 63.96 -47.94
CA SER A 2 116.81 63.83 -46.98
C SER A 2 117.18 62.36 -46.79
N GLN A 3 118.45 62.05 -46.60
CA GLN A 3 118.97 60.70 -46.34
C GLN A 3 118.26 60.01 -45.16
N THR A 4 117.80 60.80 -44.17
CA THR A 4 117.01 60.34 -43.02
C THR A 4 115.62 59.80 -43.38
N ASP A 5 114.99 60.37 -44.42
CA ASP A 5 113.68 59.96 -44.92
C ASP A 5 113.78 58.62 -45.66
N ASN A 6 114.86 58.42 -46.44
CA ASN A 6 115.17 57.13 -47.07
C ASN A 6 115.41 56.00 -46.05
N GLU A 7 116.10 56.27 -44.95
CA GLU A 7 116.33 55.27 -43.88
C GLU A 7 115.04 54.89 -43.14
N GLN A 8 114.17 55.87 -42.88
CA GLN A 8 112.85 55.62 -42.28
C GLN A 8 111.97 54.78 -43.21
N GLN A 9 111.92 55.12 -44.50
CA GLN A 9 111.22 54.31 -45.49
C GLN A 9 111.75 52.88 -45.51
N LEU A 10 113.06 52.68 -45.49
CA LEU A 10 113.67 51.35 -45.54
C LEU A 10 113.36 50.51 -44.29
N ARG A 11 113.24 51.14 -43.11
CA ARG A 11 112.72 50.46 -41.89
C ARG A 11 111.26 50.05 -42.04
N ILE A 12 110.41 50.94 -42.54
CA ILE A 12 108.99 50.64 -42.79
C ILE A 12 108.84 49.47 -43.77
N TRP A 13 109.62 49.44 -44.85
CA TRP A 13 109.62 48.32 -45.81
C TRP A 13 110.09 47.00 -45.19
N LYS A 14 111.09 47.04 -44.30
CA LYS A 14 111.56 45.85 -43.57
C LYS A 14 110.50 45.33 -42.61
N ASP A 15 109.89 46.20 -41.81
CA ASP A 15 108.84 45.81 -40.86
C ASP A 15 107.61 45.26 -41.58
N LEU A 16 107.23 45.87 -42.71
CA LEU A 16 106.16 45.35 -43.57
C LEU A 16 106.49 43.97 -44.15
N ALA A 17 107.73 43.76 -44.59
CA ALA A 17 108.17 42.48 -45.12
C ALA A 17 108.17 41.38 -44.03
N ILE A 18 108.66 41.70 -42.82
CA ILE A 18 108.63 40.78 -41.68
C ILE A 18 107.19 40.46 -41.29
N SER A 19 106.32 41.47 -41.15
CA SER A 19 104.91 41.27 -40.81
C SER A 19 104.20 40.40 -41.86
N LYS A 20 104.46 40.63 -43.16
CA LYS A 20 103.94 39.79 -44.24
C LYS A 20 104.44 38.35 -44.13
N GLN A 21 105.72 38.13 -43.85
CA GLN A 21 106.29 36.79 -43.70
C GLN A 21 105.69 36.04 -42.51
N VAL A 22 105.52 36.71 -41.36
CA VAL A 22 104.85 36.15 -40.19
C VAL A 22 103.41 35.76 -40.52
N LEU A 23 102.64 36.64 -41.16
CA LEU A 23 101.26 36.37 -41.58
C LEU A 23 101.18 35.16 -42.55
N MET A 24 102.07 35.09 -43.54
CA MET A 24 102.08 33.99 -44.50
C MET A 24 102.41 32.65 -43.82
N ASN A 25 103.36 32.63 -42.88
CA ASN A 25 103.74 31.43 -42.14
C ASN A 25 102.63 30.98 -41.16
N GLU A 26 101.96 31.92 -40.50
CA GLU A 26 100.81 31.61 -39.62
C GLU A 26 99.63 31.05 -40.41
N ALA A 27 99.30 31.66 -41.56
CA ALA A 27 98.25 31.16 -42.45
C ALA A 27 98.59 29.76 -43.00
N ALA A 28 99.83 29.54 -43.42
CA ALA A 28 100.30 28.23 -43.87
C ALA A 28 100.22 27.18 -42.76
N SER A 29 100.60 27.53 -41.53
CA SER A 29 100.49 26.65 -40.36
C SER A 29 99.03 26.30 -40.04
N ALA A 30 98.12 27.28 -40.08
CA ALA A 30 96.69 27.07 -39.83
C ALA A 30 96.04 26.17 -40.90
N LEU A 31 96.48 26.29 -42.15
CA LEU A 31 96.06 25.46 -43.28
C LEU A 31 96.83 24.14 -43.38
N LYS A 32 97.80 23.91 -42.48
CA LYS A 32 98.66 22.72 -42.42
C LYS A 32 99.42 22.47 -43.74
N LEU A 33 99.91 23.55 -44.37
CA LEU A 33 100.82 23.47 -45.50
C LEU A 33 102.21 23.03 -45.02
N LYS A 34 103.01 22.48 -45.95
CA LYS A 34 104.40 22.08 -45.68
C LYS A 34 105.29 23.32 -45.52
N ASP A 35 106.44 23.17 -44.86
CA ASP A 35 107.37 24.26 -44.55
C ASP A 35 107.88 25.00 -45.81
N ASP A 36 107.95 24.31 -46.97
CA ASP A 36 108.36 24.86 -48.26
C ASP A 36 107.15 25.08 -49.19
N PHE A 37 106.21 25.96 -48.79
CA PHE A 37 105.04 26.28 -49.60
C PHE A 37 105.29 27.45 -50.57
N THR A 38 104.64 27.38 -51.73
CA THR A 38 104.61 28.50 -52.69
C THR A 38 103.46 29.46 -52.40
N ALA A 39 103.56 30.70 -52.90
CA ALA A 39 102.48 31.69 -52.76
C ALA A 39 101.17 31.22 -53.43
N ASP A 40 101.27 30.44 -54.52
CA ASP A 40 100.11 29.88 -55.21
C ASP A 40 99.46 28.75 -54.42
N GLU A 41 100.24 27.88 -53.77
CA GLU A 41 99.72 26.84 -52.87
C GLU A 41 99.01 27.44 -51.65
N LEU A 42 99.57 28.51 -51.05
CA LEU A 42 98.91 29.23 -49.96
C LEU A 42 97.60 29.85 -50.42
N ARG A 43 97.58 30.47 -51.61
CA ARG A 43 96.38 31.09 -52.17
C ARG A 43 95.30 30.06 -52.49
N GLU A 44 95.65 28.92 -53.07
CA GLU A 44 94.71 27.84 -53.38
C GLU A 44 94.14 27.23 -52.10
N ALA A 45 94.98 26.96 -51.09
CA ALA A 45 94.53 26.42 -49.81
C ALA A 45 93.60 27.40 -49.06
N LEU A 46 93.89 28.70 -49.09
CA LEU A 46 92.97 29.74 -48.58
C LEU A 46 91.65 29.74 -49.34
N SER A 47 91.69 29.65 -50.68
CA SER A 47 90.50 29.63 -51.54
C SER A 47 89.61 28.40 -51.25
N VAL A 48 90.21 27.23 -51.07
CA VAL A 48 89.52 25.99 -50.69
C VAL A 48 88.93 26.09 -49.28
N ALA A 49 89.67 26.64 -48.32
CA ALA A 49 89.20 26.82 -46.96
C ALA A 49 88.01 27.78 -46.88
N ILE A 50 88.06 28.90 -47.62
CA ILE A 50 86.95 29.86 -47.72
C ILE A 50 85.72 29.18 -48.33
N LYS A 51 85.87 28.51 -49.49
CA LYS A 51 84.76 27.77 -50.13
C LYS A 51 84.15 26.73 -49.20
N ARG A 52 84.98 25.97 -48.48
CA ARG A 52 84.50 24.98 -47.52
C ARG A 52 83.73 25.62 -46.36
N SER A 53 84.16 26.80 -45.90
CA SER A 53 83.43 27.56 -44.89
C SER A 53 82.07 28.01 -45.42
N ASP A 54 82.04 28.59 -46.63
CA ASP A 54 80.81 29.04 -47.27
C ASP A 54 79.83 27.87 -47.49
N ASP A 55 80.32 26.74 -48.01
CA ASP A 55 79.53 25.52 -48.21
C ASP A 55 79.02 24.96 -46.86
N ALA A 56 79.83 25.03 -45.80
CA ALA A 56 79.42 24.58 -44.47
C ALA A 56 78.33 25.48 -43.88
N ASP A 57 78.47 26.79 -44.01
CA ASP A 57 77.48 27.77 -43.55
C ASP A 57 76.15 27.61 -44.31
N GLU A 58 76.20 27.43 -45.64
CA GLU A 58 75.00 27.16 -46.45
C GLU A 58 74.32 25.85 -46.03
N ASN A 59 75.09 24.78 -45.79
CA ASN A 59 74.55 23.51 -45.34
C ASN A 59 73.97 23.59 -43.92
N MET A 60 74.60 24.34 -43.02
CA MET A 60 74.10 24.59 -41.67
C MET A 60 72.78 25.34 -41.71
N GLU A 61 72.67 26.37 -42.54
CA GLU A 61 71.44 27.15 -42.69
C GLU A 61 70.30 26.28 -43.27
N LYS A 62 70.58 25.51 -44.33
CA LYS A 62 69.60 24.55 -44.89
C LYS A 62 69.14 23.53 -43.86
N THR A 63 70.07 23.01 -43.05
CA THR A 63 69.75 22.01 -42.01
C THR A 63 68.91 22.64 -40.90
N ARG A 64 69.23 23.87 -40.46
CA ARG A 64 68.44 24.61 -39.48
C ARG A 64 67.04 24.91 -39.97
N GLN A 65 66.90 25.35 -41.22
CA GLN A 65 65.60 25.59 -41.83
C GLN A 65 64.77 24.31 -41.87
N ARG A 66 65.35 23.20 -42.36
CA ARG A 66 64.64 21.90 -42.40
C ARG A 66 64.23 21.43 -41.01
N ALA A 67 65.10 21.55 -40.01
CA ALA A 67 64.78 21.18 -38.63
C ALA A 67 63.66 22.05 -38.06
N THR A 68 63.64 23.35 -38.38
CA THR A 68 62.58 24.28 -37.95
C THR A 68 61.24 23.91 -38.59
N ASP A 69 61.24 23.57 -39.87
CA ASP A 69 60.03 23.15 -40.60
C ASP A 69 59.49 21.82 -40.05
N GLU A 70 60.37 20.84 -39.81
CA GLU A 70 60.01 19.53 -39.22
C GLU A 70 59.46 19.68 -37.79
N ILE A 71 60.08 20.50 -36.95
CA ILE A 71 59.60 20.78 -35.59
C ILE A 71 58.22 21.45 -35.65
N SER A 72 58.04 22.40 -36.55
CA SER A 72 56.75 23.11 -36.71
C SER A 72 55.65 22.15 -37.17
N ALA A 73 55.95 21.25 -38.11
CA ALA A 73 55.02 20.22 -38.56
C ALA A 73 54.66 19.23 -37.44
N MET A 74 55.66 18.78 -36.67
CA MET A 74 55.43 17.89 -35.54
C MET A 74 54.59 18.55 -34.45
N GLN A 75 54.84 19.82 -34.12
CA GLN A 75 54.02 20.57 -33.16
C GLN A 75 52.57 20.74 -33.63
N ALA A 76 52.34 20.92 -34.93
CA ALA A 76 51.01 21.00 -35.49
C ALA A 76 50.25 19.66 -35.37
N GLU A 77 50.92 18.53 -35.67
CA GLU A 77 50.32 17.21 -35.51
C GLU A 77 50.07 16.84 -34.04
N VAL A 78 50.98 17.18 -33.11
CA VAL A 78 50.77 16.98 -31.67
C VAL A 78 49.50 17.71 -31.21
N LYS A 79 49.36 19.00 -31.56
CA LYS A 79 48.15 19.77 -31.20
C LYS A 79 46.86 19.17 -31.76
N LYS A 80 46.92 18.65 -32.99
CA LYS A 80 45.78 17.99 -33.64
C LYS A 80 45.40 16.70 -32.93
N VAL A 81 46.39 15.88 -32.55
CA VAL A 81 46.18 14.64 -31.79
C VAL A 81 45.65 14.94 -30.39
N GLU A 82 46.22 15.92 -29.68
CA GLU A 82 45.74 16.32 -28.36
C GLU A 82 44.27 16.75 -28.39
N LYS A 83 43.89 17.56 -29.40
CA LYS A 83 42.50 17.95 -29.60
C LYS A 83 41.60 16.75 -29.88
N ALA A 84 42.01 15.85 -30.77
CA ALA A 84 41.24 14.65 -31.08
C ALA A 84 41.10 13.71 -29.88
N CYS A 85 42.14 13.57 -29.06
CA CYS A 85 42.10 12.82 -27.81
C CYS A 85 41.12 13.44 -26.82
N ALA A 86 41.15 14.76 -26.62
CA ALA A 86 40.22 15.45 -25.73
C ALA A 86 38.75 15.30 -26.19
N GLU A 87 38.49 15.41 -27.49
CA GLU A 87 37.17 15.18 -28.07
C GLU A 87 36.71 13.73 -27.85
N ALA A 88 37.57 12.75 -28.13
CA ALA A 88 37.28 11.33 -27.93
C ALA A 88 37.05 10.96 -26.46
N GLU A 89 37.81 11.56 -25.53
CA GLU A 89 37.60 11.37 -24.09
C GLU A 89 36.26 11.97 -23.64
N SER A 90 35.89 13.15 -24.13
CA SER A 90 34.59 13.76 -23.85
C SER A 90 33.42 12.93 -24.38
N GLU A 91 33.55 12.37 -25.59
CA GLU A 91 32.55 11.48 -26.17
C GLU A 91 32.42 10.17 -25.38
N ARG A 92 33.56 9.59 -24.97
CA ARG A 92 33.59 8.38 -24.12
C ARG A 92 32.88 8.62 -22.80
N ASP A 93 33.18 9.73 -22.13
CA ASP A 93 32.61 10.03 -20.82
C ASP A 93 31.09 10.28 -20.91
N THR A 94 30.64 10.92 -21.99
CA THR A 94 29.21 11.07 -22.30
C THR A 94 28.55 9.71 -22.54
N ALA A 95 29.17 8.84 -23.35
CA ALA A 95 28.64 7.51 -23.63
C ALA A 95 28.58 6.62 -22.38
N ILE A 96 29.53 6.75 -21.45
CA ILE A 96 29.51 6.05 -20.16
C ILE A 96 28.33 6.55 -19.32
N ALA A 97 28.16 7.88 -19.20
CA ALA A 97 27.06 8.46 -18.43
C ALA A 97 25.67 8.04 -18.99
N ASP A 98 25.51 8.07 -20.32
CA ASP A 98 24.27 7.64 -20.98
C ASP A 98 23.99 6.16 -20.76
N LYS A 99 25.03 5.32 -20.82
CA LYS A 99 24.91 3.88 -20.54
C LYS A 99 24.47 3.63 -19.10
N GLU A 100 25.11 4.28 -18.13
CA GLU A 100 24.75 4.16 -16.71
C GLU A 100 23.31 4.63 -16.44
N ALA A 101 22.89 5.74 -17.06
CA ALA A 101 21.52 6.23 -16.97
C ALA A 101 20.51 5.24 -17.57
N ALA A 102 20.81 4.67 -18.74
CA ALA A 102 19.96 3.67 -19.39
C ALA A 102 19.87 2.37 -18.57
N GLU A 103 20.97 1.89 -18.01
CA GLU A 103 21.00 0.71 -17.14
C GLU A 103 20.18 0.94 -15.87
N HIS A 104 20.30 2.11 -15.25
CA HIS A 104 19.50 2.49 -14.09
C HIS A 104 18.00 2.54 -14.44
N ALA A 105 17.64 3.19 -15.56
CA ALA A 105 16.26 3.26 -16.03
C ALA A 105 15.66 1.88 -16.31
N LEU A 106 16.44 0.97 -16.92
CA LEU A 106 16.01 -0.42 -17.15
C LEU A 106 15.81 -1.19 -15.85
N SER A 107 16.70 -1.01 -14.87
CA SER A 107 16.59 -1.65 -13.56
C SER A 107 15.32 -1.20 -12.82
N VAL A 108 15.09 0.12 -12.77
CA VAL A 108 13.87 0.71 -12.18
C VAL A 108 12.64 0.23 -12.92
N GLY A 109 12.61 0.33 -14.25
CA GLY A 109 11.47 -0.10 -15.07
C GLY A 109 11.13 -1.58 -14.91
N ARG A 110 12.13 -2.45 -14.77
CA ARG A 110 11.91 -3.89 -14.48
C ARG A 110 11.28 -4.10 -13.11
N LYS A 111 11.74 -3.37 -12.08
CA LYS A 111 11.19 -3.44 -10.73
C LYS A 111 9.75 -2.96 -10.69
N ASP A 112 9.48 -1.80 -11.28
CA ASP A 112 8.14 -1.21 -11.35
C ASP A 112 7.17 -2.12 -12.11
N ASN A 113 7.60 -2.70 -13.23
CA ASN A 113 6.79 -3.66 -13.97
C ASN A 113 6.53 -4.94 -13.17
N ALA A 114 7.53 -5.46 -12.45
CA ALA A 114 7.36 -6.63 -11.60
C ALA A 114 6.36 -6.37 -10.45
N ASP A 115 6.40 -5.19 -9.84
CA ASP A 115 5.48 -4.81 -8.78
C ASP A 115 4.07 -4.52 -9.31
N ALA A 116 3.95 -3.91 -10.49
CA ALA A 116 2.68 -3.76 -11.20
C ALA A 116 2.05 -5.13 -11.54
N LEU A 117 2.84 -6.09 -12.03
CA LEU A 117 2.40 -7.46 -12.29
C LEU A 117 1.94 -8.18 -11.02
N LYS A 118 2.67 -8.04 -9.90
CA LYS A 118 2.24 -8.60 -8.61
C LYS A 118 0.91 -8.01 -8.16
N LYS A 119 0.74 -6.69 -8.28
CA LYS A 119 -0.51 -6.01 -7.92
C LYS A 119 -1.67 -6.46 -8.81
N ALA A 120 -1.44 -6.57 -10.12
CA ALA A 120 -2.42 -7.07 -11.07
C ALA A 120 -2.82 -8.52 -10.76
N LYS A 121 -1.85 -9.40 -10.47
CA LYS A 121 -2.12 -10.79 -10.06
C LYS A 121 -2.97 -10.85 -8.79
N ARG A 122 -2.65 -10.07 -7.75
CA ARG A 122 -3.47 -9.99 -6.53
C ARG A 122 -4.89 -9.53 -6.82
N ALA A 123 -5.06 -8.50 -7.65
CA ALA A 123 -6.38 -8.01 -8.05
C ALA A 123 -7.19 -9.09 -8.80
N VAL A 124 -6.54 -9.87 -9.66
CA VAL A 124 -7.19 -11.00 -10.36
C VAL A 124 -7.58 -12.11 -9.38
N GLU A 125 -6.71 -12.47 -8.44
CA GLU A 125 -7.01 -13.46 -7.40
C GLU A 125 -8.19 -13.02 -6.53
N ASP A 126 -8.23 -11.75 -6.13
CA ASP A 126 -9.32 -11.20 -5.32
C ASP A 126 -10.63 -11.17 -6.11
N LYS A 127 -10.61 -10.72 -7.38
CA LYS A 127 -11.75 -10.82 -8.30
C LYS A 127 -12.23 -12.26 -8.46
N GLN A 128 -11.32 -13.24 -8.53
CA GLN A 128 -11.69 -14.64 -8.66
C GLN A 128 -12.33 -15.19 -7.37
N LYS A 129 -11.86 -14.76 -6.20
CA LYS A 129 -12.51 -15.08 -4.91
C LYS A 129 -13.89 -14.44 -4.83
N GLU A 130 -14.02 -13.17 -5.21
CA GLU A 130 -15.31 -12.46 -5.30
C GLU A 130 -16.27 -13.19 -6.24
N LEU A 131 -15.82 -13.56 -7.44
CA LEU A 131 -16.65 -14.31 -8.39
C LEU A 131 -17.06 -15.68 -7.83
N LYS A 132 -16.18 -16.39 -7.13
CA LYS A 132 -16.54 -17.64 -6.45
C LYS A 132 -17.55 -17.41 -5.33
N ALA A 133 -17.40 -16.36 -4.53
CA ALA A 133 -18.34 -16.00 -3.48
C ALA A 133 -19.71 -15.61 -4.06
N ILE A 134 -19.72 -14.79 -5.12
CA ILE A 134 -20.92 -14.43 -5.87
C ILE A 134 -21.56 -15.68 -6.46
N ASN A 135 -20.79 -16.57 -7.10
CA ASN A 135 -21.33 -17.80 -7.66
C ASN A 135 -21.85 -18.73 -6.57
N SER A 136 -21.18 -18.80 -5.41
CA SER A 136 -21.68 -19.54 -4.23
C SER A 136 -22.96 -18.94 -3.65
N ALA A 137 -23.10 -17.61 -3.65
CA ALA A 137 -24.28 -16.92 -3.14
C ALA A 137 -25.47 -16.98 -4.14
N LEU A 138 -25.18 -16.89 -5.44
CA LEU A 138 -26.15 -17.04 -6.53
C LEU A 138 -26.52 -18.51 -6.76
N ALA A 139 -25.62 -19.44 -6.44
CA ALA A 139 -25.90 -20.87 -6.33
C ALA A 139 -26.65 -21.18 -5.04
N ASP A 140 -27.80 -20.55 -4.85
CA ASP A 140 -28.96 -21.31 -4.39
C ASP A 140 -29.20 -22.38 -5.46
N THR A 141 -28.51 -23.53 -5.34
CA THR A 141 -28.71 -24.67 -6.24
C THR A 141 -30.22 -24.98 -6.29
N PRO A 142 -30.74 -25.53 -7.40
CA PRO A 142 -32.13 -26.00 -7.47
C PRO A 142 -32.50 -26.83 -6.23
N GLU A 143 -31.51 -27.57 -5.70
CA GLU A 143 -31.59 -28.35 -4.48
C GLU A 143 -31.78 -27.51 -3.20
N ASN A 144 -31.06 -26.39 -3.04
CA ASN A 144 -31.25 -25.47 -1.92
C ASN A 144 -32.59 -24.71 -2.01
N ILE A 145 -33.01 -24.32 -3.22
CA ILE A 145 -34.34 -23.73 -3.47
C ILE A 145 -35.43 -24.74 -3.13
N LEU A 146 -35.28 -26.00 -3.57
CA LEU A 146 -36.21 -27.08 -3.23
C LEU A 146 -36.24 -27.37 -1.72
N LYS A 147 -35.09 -27.32 -1.04
CA LYS A 147 -35.00 -27.49 0.41
C LYS A 147 -35.72 -26.35 1.14
N LYS A 148 -35.47 -25.09 0.74
CA LYS A 148 -36.18 -23.90 1.24
C LYS A 148 -37.69 -24.01 1.00
N LEU A 149 -38.12 -24.40 -0.21
CA LEU A 149 -39.53 -24.63 -0.54
C LEU A 149 -40.17 -25.74 0.29
N ARG A 150 -39.48 -26.85 0.52
CA ARG A 150 -39.96 -27.95 1.39
C ARG A 150 -40.11 -27.48 2.84
N THR A 151 -39.12 -26.75 3.37
CA THR A 151 -39.19 -26.17 4.72
C THR A 151 -40.36 -25.21 4.84
N LEU A 152 -40.54 -24.33 3.85
CA LEU A 152 -41.63 -23.35 3.84
C LEU A 152 -43.01 -24.03 3.72
N LYS A 153 -43.11 -25.09 2.93
CA LYS A 153 -44.33 -25.91 2.84
C LYS A 153 -44.63 -26.63 4.15
N LYS A 154 -43.62 -27.15 4.84
CA LYS A 154 -43.76 -27.77 6.17
C LYS A 154 -44.23 -26.74 7.20
N GLN A 155 -43.59 -25.58 7.26
CA GLN A 155 -43.99 -24.48 8.14
C GLN A 155 -45.44 -24.06 7.93
N LYS A 156 -45.89 -23.92 6.67
CA LYS A 156 -47.30 -23.60 6.39
C LYS A 156 -48.29 -24.67 6.84
N LEU A 157 -47.93 -25.95 6.74
CA LEU A 157 -48.78 -27.03 7.24
C LEU A 157 -48.83 -27.05 8.78
N ASP A 158 -47.69 -26.86 9.42
CA ASP A 158 -47.59 -26.81 10.89
C ASP A 158 -48.37 -25.58 11.43
N GLU A 159 -48.28 -24.43 10.76
CA GLU A 159 -49.05 -23.23 11.08
C GLU A 159 -50.56 -23.41 10.87
N ALA A 160 -50.98 -24.06 9.78
CA ALA A 160 -52.39 -24.36 9.55
C ALA A 160 -52.96 -25.35 10.60
N ASN A 161 -52.17 -26.36 11.00
CA ASN A 161 -52.55 -27.32 12.01
C ASN A 161 -52.67 -26.67 13.39
N THR A 162 -51.70 -25.84 13.78
CA THR A 162 -51.74 -25.10 15.05
C THR A 162 -52.90 -24.12 15.08
N ARG A 163 -53.19 -23.42 13.97
CA ARG A 163 -54.40 -22.58 13.85
C ARG A 163 -55.68 -23.37 14.05
N LYS A 164 -55.81 -24.55 13.42
CA LYS A 164 -56.98 -25.42 13.58
C LYS A 164 -57.13 -25.91 15.03
N GLN A 165 -56.03 -26.32 15.67
CA GLN A 165 -56.03 -26.73 17.07
C GLN A 165 -56.45 -25.57 18.00
N ALA A 166 -55.97 -24.36 17.74
CA ALA A 166 -56.38 -23.18 18.50
C ALA A 166 -57.86 -22.85 18.29
N GLU A 167 -58.38 -22.97 17.07
CA GLU A 167 -59.81 -22.78 16.76
C GLU A 167 -60.69 -23.82 17.46
N ASP A 168 -60.28 -25.10 17.45
CA ASP A 168 -61.01 -26.19 18.12
C ASP A 168 -60.97 -26.03 19.65
N ALA A 169 -59.82 -25.66 20.22
CA ALA A 169 -59.70 -25.35 21.66
C ALA A 169 -60.60 -24.17 22.06
N ASN A 170 -60.65 -23.11 21.26
CA ASN A 170 -61.52 -21.95 21.52
C ASN A 170 -63.00 -22.33 21.44
N ARG A 171 -63.39 -23.19 20.50
CA ARG A 171 -64.76 -23.75 20.45
C ARG A 171 -65.11 -24.56 21.69
N LYS A 172 -64.18 -25.38 22.18
CA LYS A 172 -64.36 -26.17 23.41
C LYS A 172 -64.53 -25.25 24.63
N LEU A 173 -63.65 -24.28 24.79
CA LEU A 173 -63.73 -23.27 25.87
C LEU A 173 -65.06 -22.51 25.84
N LYS A 174 -65.59 -22.16 24.67
CA LYS A 174 -66.92 -21.52 24.56
C LYS A 174 -68.06 -22.42 25.03
N LYS A 175 -67.99 -23.72 24.74
CA LYS A 175 -68.99 -24.70 25.23
C LYS A 175 -68.88 -24.87 26.74
N GLU A 176 -67.67 -25.12 27.24
CA GLU A 176 -67.41 -25.26 28.69
C GLU A 176 -67.80 -23.99 29.45
N ASN A 177 -67.54 -22.78 28.91
CA ASN A 177 -67.96 -21.53 29.53
C ASN A 177 -69.49 -21.37 29.56
N LYS A 178 -70.18 -21.84 28.51
CA LYS A 178 -71.64 -21.86 28.49
C LYS A 178 -72.20 -22.84 29.52
N GLU A 179 -71.67 -24.07 29.57
CA GLU A 179 -72.06 -25.09 30.54
C GLU A 179 -71.81 -24.60 31.99
N GLN A 180 -70.63 -24.03 32.27
CA GLN A 180 -70.32 -23.45 33.58
C GLN A 180 -71.25 -22.30 33.96
N LYS A 181 -71.69 -21.47 33.01
CA LYS A 181 -72.67 -20.41 33.27
C LYS A 181 -74.04 -20.98 33.61
N GLU A 182 -74.50 -21.99 32.87
CA GLU A 182 -75.75 -22.69 33.16
C GLU A 182 -75.69 -23.36 34.55
N GLU A 183 -74.58 -24.04 34.88
CA GLU A 183 -74.36 -24.62 36.21
C GLU A 183 -74.38 -23.57 37.32
N LEU A 184 -73.72 -22.43 37.13
CA LEU A 184 -73.73 -21.32 38.10
C LEU A 184 -75.13 -20.74 38.31
N GLU A 185 -75.93 -20.62 37.24
CA GLU A 185 -77.32 -20.16 37.32
C GLU A 185 -78.17 -21.15 38.13
N THR A 186 -78.07 -22.45 37.84
CA THR A 186 -78.80 -23.48 38.63
C THR A 186 -78.36 -23.53 40.09
N LEU A 187 -77.07 -23.36 40.38
CA LEU A 187 -76.56 -23.27 41.76
C LEU A 187 -77.06 -22.01 42.46
N GLY A 188 -77.20 -20.89 41.74
CA GLY A 188 -77.81 -19.67 42.25
C GLY A 188 -79.28 -19.89 42.64
N GLU A 189 -80.07 -20.48 41.75
CA GLU A 189 -81.46 -20.84 42.04
C GLU A 189 -81.59 -21.78 43.25
N LEU A 190 -80.72 -22.79 43.34
CA LEU A 190 -80.70 -23.73 44.46
C LEU A 190 -80.35 -23.04 45.78
N LYS A 191 -79.41 -22.08 45.75
CA LYS A 191 -79.06 -21.25 46.92
C LYS A 191 -80.23 -20.40 47.38
N GLU A 192 -80.95 -19.76 46.46
CA GLU A 192 -82.16 -19.00 46.82
C GLU A 192 -83.24 -19.89 47.45
N GLN A 193 -83.45 -21.08 46.90
CA GLN A 193 -84.39 -22.06 47.46
C GLN A 193 -83.96 -22.52 48.86
N ALA A 194 -82.66 -22.77 49.07
CA ALA A 194 -82.10 -23.12 50.38
C ALA A 194 -82.27 -21.98 51.41
N ALA A 195 -82.05 -20.72 51.00
CA ALA A 195 -82.27 -19.56 51.85
C ALA A 195 -83.76 -19.40 52.25
N LYS A 196 -84.69 -19.57 51.30
CA LYS A 196 -86.14 -19.57 51.57
C LYS A 196 -86.53 -20.71 52.53
N LEU A 197 -85.96 -21.90 52.32
CA LEU A 197 -86.21 -23.05 53.20
C LEU A 197 -85.68 -22.80 54.62
N LEU A 198 -84.47 -22.25 54.77
CA LEU A 198 -83.91 -21.85 56.06
C LEU A 198 -84.80 -20.82 56.78
N ALA A 199 -85.29 -19.81 56.06
CA ALA A 199 -86.21 -18.82 56.62
C ALA A 199 -87.50 -19.48 57.13
N SER A 200 -88.13 -20.33 56.31
CA SER A 200 -89.34 -21.06 56.71
C SER A 200 -89.09 -22.01 57.90
N TYR A 201 -87.91 -22.61 57.99
CA TYR A 201 -87.52 -23.47 59.10
C TYR A 201 -87.32 -22.67 60.39
N ARG A 202 -86.72 -21.47 60.33
CA ARG A 202 -86.59 -20.56 61.47
C ARG A 202 -87.96 -20.08 61.96
N GLU A 203 -88.87 -19.72 61.05
CA GLU A 203 -90.25 -19.35 61.38
C GLU A 203 -90.98 -20.50 62.08
N LEU A 204 -90.89 -21.72 61.52
CA LEU A 204 -91.49 -22.91 62.12
C LEU A 204 -90.90 -23.22 63.51
N ARG A 205 -89.59 -23.02 63.69
CA ARG A 205 -88.94 -23.21 65.00
C ARG A 205 -89.41 -22.18 66.02
N SER A 206 -89.52 -20.90 65.63
CA SER A 206 -90.09 -19.85 66.49
C SER A 206 -91.52 -20.20 66.92
N TRP A 207 -92.34 -20.67 65.99
CA TRP A 207 -93.71 -21.11 66.29
C TRP A 207 -93.75 -22.32 67.23
N ALA A 208 -92.86 -23.31 67.02
CA ALA A 208 -92.74 -24.47 67.89
C ALA A 208 -92.29 -24.09 69.30
N ASP A 209 -91.31 -23.18 69.43
CA ASP A 209 -90.83 -22.67 70.72
C ASP A 209 -91.94 -21.85 71.43
N GLU A 210 -92.76 -21.10 70.71
CA GLU A 210 -93.94 -20.39 71.25
C GLU A 210 -95.02 -21.35 71.79
N ILE A 211 -95.28 -22.45 71.09
CA ILE A 211 -96.25 -23.47 71.52
C ILE A 211 -95.73 -24.27 72.71
N GLU A 212 -94.45 -24.65 72.70
CA GLU A 212 -93.77 -25.32 73.82
C GLU A 212 -93.81 -24.45 75.09
N ALA A 213 -93.81 -23.11 74.95
CA ALA A 213 -93.97 -22.17 76.07
C ALA A 213 -95.43 -21.97 76.55
N GLN A 214 -96.45 -22.27 75.73
CA GLN A 214 -97.87 -22.03 76.04
C GLN A 214 -98.61 -23.25 76.60
N SER A 215 -98.00 -24.43 76.60
CA SER A 215 -98.64 -25.69 77.00
C SER A 215 -97.65 -26.61 77.72
N GLU A 216 -97.92 -26.95 78.98
CA GLU A 216 -97.10 -27.88 79.79
C GLU A 216 -97.24 -29.36 79.37
N ASP A 217 -98.09 -29.68 78.39
CA ASP A 217 -98.47 -31.06 78.01
C ASP A 217 -98.10 -31.42 76.56
N ILE A 218 -96.99 -30.89 76.03
CA ILE A 218 -96.47 -31.20 74.68
C ILE A 218 -95.01 -31.66 74.76
N ASP A 219 -94.69 -32.76 74.10
CA ASP A 219 -93.32 -33.28 73.96
C ASP A 219 -92.38 -32.27 73.28
N ALA A 220 -91.17 -32.09 73.83
CA ALA A 220 -90.19 -31.14 73.33
C ALA A 220 -89.87 -31.35 71.85
N ALA A 221 -89.93 -30.28 71.05
CA ALA A 221 -89.69 -30.37 69.61
C ALA A 221 -88.23 -30.78 69.32
N PRO A 222 -87.97 -31.69 68.36
CA PRO A 222 -86.61 -32.11 67.99
C PRO A 222 -85.71 -30.90 67.70
N LYS A 223 -84.58 -30.81 68.41
CA LYS A 223 -83.63 -29.72 68.22
C LYS A 223 -82.88 -29.91 66.91
N ALA A 224 -82.85 -28.86 66.10
CA ALA A 224 -82.05 -28.83 64.89
C ALA A 224 -80.55 -28.95 65.21
N ASP A 225 -79.79 -29.62 64.35
CA ASP A 225 -78.33 -29.63 64.44
C ASP A 225 -77.78 -28.24 64.07
N ALA A 226 -77.32 -27.51 65.08
CA ALA A 226 -76.76 -26.17 64.94
C ALA A 226 -75.59 -26.11 63.95
N LYS A 227 -74.84 -27.21 63.77
CA LYS A 227 -73.74 -27.26 62.80
C LYS A 227 -74.26 -27.32 61.37
N LEU A 228 -75.33 -28.06 61.13
CA LEU A 228 -75.94 -28.14 59.79
C LEU A 228 -76.55 -26.80 59.39
N LEU A 229 -77.30 -26.15 60.29
CA LEU A 229 -77.89 -24.83 60.01
C LEU A 229 -76.82 -23.76 59.73
N SER A 230 -75.76 -23.70 60.55
CA SER A 230 -74.64 -22.78 60.32
C SER A 230 -73.88 -23.06 59.01
N SER A 231 -73.77 -24.34 58.61
CA SER A 231 -73.13 -24.69 57.33
C SER A 231 -73.95 -24.30 56.10
N ILE A 232 -75.28 -24.37 56.20
CA ILE A 232 -76.17 -23.93 55.12
C ILE A 232 -76.20 -22.39 55.11
N GLU A 233 -76.29 -21.75 56.27
CA GLU A 233 -76.26 -20.29 56.42
C GLU A 233 -74.99 -19.67 55.84
N SER A 234 -73.81 -20.18 56.20
CA SER A 234 -72.54 -19.73 55.61
C SER A 234 -72.45 -19.97 54.09
N SER A 235 -73.11 -21.01 53.58
CA SER A 235 -73.20 -21.29 52.14
C SER A 235 -74.20 -20.39 51.41
N THR A 236 -75.18 -19.83 52.12
CA THR A 236 -76.20 -18.90 51.61
C THR A 236 -75.90 -17.42 51.89
N GLU A 237 -75.15 -17.06 52.93
CA GLU A 237 -74.74 -15.68 53.25
C GLU A 237 -73.72 -15.14 52.23
N ALA A 238 -72.97 -16.03 51.58
CA ALA A 238 -72.19 -15.68 50.40
C ALA A 238 -73.05 -15.21 49.20
N ALA A 239 -74.39 -15.26 49.30
CA ALA A 239 -75.30 -14.69 48.29
C ALA A 239 -75.52 -13.18 48.46
N ASP A 240 -75.28 -12.58 49.63
CA ASP A 240 -75.38 -11.12 49.81
C ASP A 240 -74.08 -10.37 49.49
N GLU A 241 -72.91 -11.04 49.47
CA GLU A 241 -71.62 -10.40 49.15
C GLU A 241 -71.10 -10.66 47.72
N ALA A 242 -71.76 -11.50 46.92
CA ALA A 242 -71.28 -11.88 45.57
C ALA A 242 -71.71 -10.93 44.44
N GLU A 243 -72.32 -9.77 44.75
CA GLU A 243 -72.69 -8.73 43.78
C GLU A 243 -71.56 -7.69 43.53
N GLN A 244 -70.29 -8.04 43.76
CA GLN A 244 -69.18 -7.22 43.24
C GLN A 244 -68.75 -7.70 41.83
N PRO A 245 -68.88 -6.86 40.79
CA PRO A 245 -68.38 -7.19 39.47
C PRO A 245 -66.85 -7.27 39.53
N ARG A 246 -66.29 -8.47 39.42
CA ARG A 246 -64.88 -8.64 39.07
C ARG A 246 -64.71 -8.16 37.63
N GLU A 247 -64.24 -6.92 37.47
CA GLU A 247 -63.72 -6.43 36.20
C GLU A 247 -62.64 -7.41 35.71
N ALA A 248 -62.93 -8.01 34.55
CA ALA A 248 -61.95 -8.79 33.83
C ALA A 248 -60.81 -7.86 33.41
N ALA A 249 -59.66 -8.00 34.06
CA ALA A 249 -58.39 -7.49 33.56
C ALA A 249 -58.10 -8.17 32.20
N THR A 250 -58.39 -7.46 31.12
CA THR A 250 -57.90 -7.80 29.78
C THR A 250 -56.46 -7.34 29.65
N ALA A 251 -55.57 -8.32 29.46
CA ALA A 251 -54.24 -8.15 28.90
C ALA A 251 -54.30 -7.79 27.39
#